data_AF-A0A7Y3J398-F1
#
_entry.id   AF-A0A7Y3J398-F1
#
_cell.length_a   1.000
_cell.length_b   1.000
_cell.length_c   1.000
_cell.angle_alpha   90.00
_cell.angle_beta   90.00
_cell.angle_gamma   90.00
#
_symmetry.space_group_name_H-M   'P 1'
#
loop_
_entity.id
_entity.type
_entity.pdbx_description
1 polymer ?
#
loop_
_entity_poly.entity_id
_entity_poly.type
_entity_poly.pdbx_seq_one_letter_code
_entity_poly.pdbx_strand_id
1 'polypeptide(L)' 'MKNFEERLERLEKITESLKAPQLTLSDAMAQFEEGIKLAKGLEKELEKMEKKVEILLNGPAEQTPESEPTFDLFSEV' A
#
# COMPACT_ATOMS: atom_id res chain seq x y z
N MET A 1 -11.51 5.91 -0.65
CA MET A 1 -10.81 6.62 0.45
C MET A 1 -11.16 6.03 1.81
N LYS A 2 -12.39 6.15 2.34
CA LYS A 2 -12.74 5.55 3.66
C LYS A 2 -12.30 4.09 3.84
N ASN A 3 -12.51 3.26 2.82
CA ASN A 3 -12.12 1.85 2.87
C ASN A 3 -10.59 1.61 2.85
N PHE A 4 -9.81 2.51 2.24
CA PHE A 4 -8.35 2.45 2.26
C PHE A 4 -7.82 2.83 3.64
N GLU A 5 -8.30 3.96 4.18
CA GLU A 5 -7.93 4.45 5.52
C GLU A 5 -8.28 3.42 6.60
N GLU A 6 -9.47 2.81 6.54
CA GLU A 6 -9.88 1.74 7.46
C GLU A 6 -8.94 0.52 7.40
N ARG A 7 -8.52 0.11 6.19
CA ARG A 7 -7.55 -0.99 6.02
C ARG A 7 -6.16 -0.62 6.49
N LEU A 8 -5.74 0.62 6.31
CA LEU A 8 -4.46 1.13 6.78
C LEU A 8 -4.42 1.17 8.31
N GLU A 9 -5.47 1.71 8.94
CA GLU A 9 -5.62 1.72 10.40
C GLU A 9 -5.63 0.29 10.97
N ARG A 10 -6.26 -0.66 10.26
CA ARG A 10 -6.21 -2.07 10.65
C ARG A 10 -4.79 -2.64 10.60
N LEU A 11 -4.01 -2.32 9.57
CA LEU A 11 -2.62 -2.76 9.44
C LEU A 11 -1.73 -2.18 10.55
N GLU A 12 -1.95 -0.93 10.93
CA GLU A 12 -1.28 -0.29 12.08
C GLU A 12 -1.61 -1.01 13.38
N LYS A 13 -2.89 -1.30 13.64
CA LYS A 13 -3.30 -2.07 14.83
C LYS A 13 -2.69 -3.47 14.88
N ILE A 14 -2.56 -4.14 13.73
CA ILE A 14 -1.91 -5.45 13.63
C ILE A 14 -0.43 -5.34 13.99
N THR A 15 0.27 -4.34 13.47
CA THR A 15 1.70 -4.13 13.76
C THR A 15 1.97 -3.71 15.21
N GLU A 16 1.05 -2.98 15.85
CA GLU A 16 1.09 -2.73 17.29
C GLU A 16 0.85 -4.01 18.10
N SER A 17 -0.14 -4.81 17.70
CA SER A 17 -0.49 -6.06 18.39
C SER A 17 0.65 -7.09 18.32
N LEU A 18 1.37 -7.15 17.20
CA LEU A 18 2.56 -7.99 17.02
C LEU A 18 3.72 -7.63 17.96
N LYS A 19 3.75 -6.42 18.53
CA LYS A 19 4.75 -5.98 19.50
C LYS A 19 4.37 -6.30 20.95
N ALA A 20 3.18 -6.86 21.18
CA ALA A 20 2.70 -7.15 22.52
C ALA A 20 3.49 -8.32 23.16
N PRO A 21 3.99 -8.19 24.40
CA PRO A 21 4.84 -9.20 25.03
C PRO A 21 4.13 -10.52 25.38
N GLN A 22 2.79 -10.54 25.41
CA GLN A 22 1.97 -11.70 25.74
C GLN A 22 1.34 -12.40 24.53
N LEU A 23 1.78 -12.09 23.30
CA LEU A 23 1.23 -12.69 22.10
C LEU A 23 1.69 -14.15 21.93
N THR A 24 0.75 -15.06 21.72
CA THR A 24 1.10 -16.46 21.43
C THR A 24 1.65 -16.59 20.02
N LEU A 25 2.47 -17.62 19.76
CA LEU A 25 3.01 -17.87 18.43
C LEU A 25 1.91 -18.08 17.37
N SER A 26 0.81 -18.74 17.75
CA SER A 26 -0.33 -18.97 16.86
C SER A 26 -1.02 -17.66 16.49
N ASP A 27 -1.24 -16.79 17.47
CA ASP A 27 -1.87 -15.48 17.24
C ASP A 27 -0.95 -14.57 16.42
N ALA A 28 0.36 -14.61 16.68
CA ALA A 28 1.35 -13.89 15.91
C ALA A 28 1.36 -14.32 14.43
N MET A 29 1.26 -15.63 14.16
CA MET A 29 1.17 -16.13 12.78
C MET A 29 -0.11 -15.67 12.08
N ALA A 30 -1.26 -15.74 12.77
CA ALA A 30 -2.54 -15.29 12.21
C ALA A 30 -2.53 -13.78 11.90
N GLN A 31 -2.03 -12.96 12.83
CA GLN A 31 -1.89 -11.51 12.66
C GLN A 31 -0.91 -11.16 11.54
N PHE A 32 0.20 -11.88 11.44
CA PHE A 32 1.18 -11.67 10.37
C PHE A 32 0.58 -11.99 8.99
N GLU A 33 -0.16 -13.10 8.86
CA GLU A 33 -0.83 -13.45 7.61
C GLU A 33 -1.87 -12.40 7.19
N GLU A 34 -2.67 -11.92 8.15
CA GLU A 34 -3.63 -10.83 7.93
C GLU A 34 -2.91 -9.54 7.49
N GLY A 35 -1.83 -9.17 8.18
CA GLY A 35 -1.02 -8.00 7.86
C GLY A 35 -0.44 -8.03 6.44
N ILE A 36 0.12 -9.18 6.03
CA ILE A 36 0.65 -9.36 4.66
C ILE A 36 -0.45 -9.22 3.61
N LYS A 37 -1.64 -9.80 3.86
CA LYS A 37 -2.77 -9.69 2.93
C LYS A 37 -3.25 -8.24 2.80
N LEU A 38 -3.34 -7.51 3.91
CA LEU A 38 -3.73 -6.10 3.92
C LEU A 38 -2.71 -5.22 3.20
N ALA A 39 -1.41 -5.38 3.50
CA ALA A 39 -0.34 -4.63 2.88
C ALA A 39 -0.34 -4.77 1.34
N LYS A 40 -0.43 -6.01 0.84
CA LYS A 40 -0.54 -6.29 -0.60
C LYS A 40 -1.79 -5.70 -1.24
N GLY A 41 -2.89 -5.61 -0.50
CA GLY A 41 -4.13 -5.00 -0.96
C GLY A 41 -4.00 -3.48 -1.11
N LEU A 42 -3.39 -2.83 -0.11
CA LEU A 42 -3.14 -1.38 -0.09
C LEU A 42 -2.18 -0.96 -1.20
N GLU A 43 -1.09 -1.71 -1.39
CA GLU A 43 -0.12 -1.48 -2.47
C GLU A 43 -0.78 -1.48 -3.86
N LYS A 44 -1.61 -2.48 -4.15
CA LYS A 44 -2.36 -2.56 -5.42
C LYS A 44 -3.35 -1.41 -5.62
N GLU A 45 -3.89 -0.85 -4.54
CA GLU A 45 -4.80 0.28 -4.64
C GLU A 45 -4.05 1.58 -4.88
N LEU A 46 -2.88 1.75 -4.24
CA LEU A 46 -1.96 2.85 -4.50
C LEU A 46 -1.49 2.84 -5.96
N GLU A 47 -1.03 1.70 -6.48
CA GLU A 47 -0.62 1.57 -7.90
C GLU A 47 -1.74 2.00 -8.88
N LYS A 48 -3.00 1.66 -8.57
CA LYS A 48 -4.15 2.05 -9.40
C LYS A 48 -4.41 3.55 -9.34
N MET A 49 -4.26 4.15 -8.15
CA MET A 49 -4.41 5.59 -8.00
C MET A 49 -3.28 6.33 -8.71
N GLU A 50 -2.04 5.84 -8.58
CA GLU A 50 -0.86 6.39 -9.23
C GLU A 50 -1.02 6.39 -10.75
N LYS A 51 -1.36 5.25 -11.36
CA LYS A 51 -1.64 5.18 -12.81
C LYS A 51 -2.74 6.14 -13.24
N LYS A 52 -3.76 6.33 -12.41
CA LYS A 52 -4.84 7.27 -12.71
C LYS A 52 -4.35 8.72 -12.66
N VAL A 53 -3.48 9.05 -11.71
CA VAL A 53 -2.85 10.37 -11.60
C VAL A 53 -1.94 10.61 -12.81
N GLU A 54 -1.11 9.63 -13.18
CA GLU A 54 -0.23 9.68 -14.35
C GLU A 54 -1.02 9.96 -15.65
N ILE A 55 -2.11 9.23 -15.89
CA ILE A 55 -2.99 9.45 -17.06
C ILE A 55 -3.57 10.87 -17.08
N LEU A 56 -3.93 11.41 -15.90
CA LEU A 56 -4.48 12.76 -15.80
C LEU A 56 -3.43 13.85 -16.03
N LEU A 57 -2.17 13.61 -15.67
CA LEU A 57 -1.07 14.57 -15.80
C LEU A 57 -0.45 14.57 -17.20
N ASN A 58 -0.20 13.40 -17.79
CA ASN A 58 0.52 13.25 -19.05
C ASN A 58 -0.42 13.17 -20.27
N GLY A 59 -1.74 13.02 -20.04
CA GLY A 59 -2.73 12.82 -21.11
C GLY A 59 -2.56 11.47 -21.83
N PRO A 60 -3.50 11.09 -22.73
CA PRO A 60 -3.50 9.77 -23.37
C PRO A 60 -2.37 9.54 -24.39
N ALA A 61 -1.41 10.46 -24.55
CA ALA A 61 -0.46 10.49 -25.67
C ALA A 61 0.95 9.96 -25.37
N GLU A 62 1.30 9.71 -24.11
CA GLU A 62 2.65 9.24 -23.74
C GLU A 62 2.57 7.92 -22.98
N GLN A 63 2.22 6.85 -23.69
CA GLN A 63 2.49 5.49 -23.24
C GLN A 63 3.44 4.85 -24.25
N THR A 64 4.72 5.16 -24.14
CA THR A 64 5.75 4.30 -24.73
C THR A 64 6.06 3.17 -23.73
N PRO A 65 6.24 1.91 -24.18
CA PRO A 65 6.51 0.77 -23.29
C PRO A 65 7.85 0.85 -22.53
N GLU A 66 8.61 1.91 -22.75
CA GLU A 66 10.03 2.06 -22.38
C GLU A 66 10.29 3.23 -21.41
N SER A 67 9.27 4.01 -21.05
CA SER A 67 9.39 4.99 -19.97
C SER A 67 9.24 4.27 -18.64
N GLU A 68 10.35 4.07 -17.93
CA GLU A 68 10.28 3.79 -16.49
C GLU A 68 9.41 4.85 -15.83
N PRO A 69 8.47 4.50 -14.93
CA PRO A 69 7.70 5.49 -14.19
C PRO A 69 8.70 6.31 -13.38
N THR A 70 9.04 7.50 -13.87
CA THR A 70 9.94 8.40 -13.16
C THR A 70 9.18 8.94 -11.96
N PHE A 71 9.43 8.35 -10.80
CA PHE A 71 9.00 8.81 -9.47
C PHE A 71 9.68 10.12 -9.06
N ASP A 72 9.75 11.09 -9.97
CA ASP A 72 10.37 12.39 -9.70
C ASP A 72 9.43 13.33 -8.92
N LEU A 73 8.29 12.81 -8.42
CA LEU A 73 7.32 13.56 -7.62
C LEU A 73 7.65 13.59 -6.12
N PHE A 74 8.47 12.65 -5.64
CA PHE A 74 8.79 12.50 -4.21
C PHE A 74 10.30 12.54 -3.94
N SER A 75 11.12 12.81 -4.95
CA SER A 75 12.57 12.96 -4.86
C SER A 75 13.00 14.29 -4.23
N GLU A 76 12.09 15.27 -4.11
CA GLU A 76 12.37 16.62 -3.56
C GLU A 76 11.79 16.90 -2.15
N VAL A 77 11.50 15.87 -1.34
CA VAL A 77 11.13 16.07 0.09
C VAL A 77 12.01 15.26 1.03
#